data_AF-A0A161MKL7-F1
#
_entry.id   AF-A0A161MKL7-F1
#
_cell.length_a   1.000
_cell.length_b   1.000
_cell.length_c   1.000
_cell.angle_alpha   90.00
_cell.angle_beta   90.00
_cell.angle_gamma   90.00
#
_symmetry.space_group_name_H-M   'P 1'
#
loop_
_entity.id
_entity.type
_entity.pdbx_description
1 polymer ?
#
loop_
_entity_poly.entity_id
_entity_poly.type
_entity_poly.pdbx_seq_one_letter_code
_entity_poly.pdbx_strand_id
1 'polypeptide(L)'
;HYKAVCRAFVAEALELSTFLEKVGTRQITKVEDDLKTLNFNDWARLWVQVIRELRRGVQLKKVCYTRKPIEYELTPYEILMDDIRSRRYKLNKVMVDGRIPHKLKKMLMQSFWNSSDPGRH
;
A
#
# COMPACT_ATOMS: atom_id res chain seq x y z
N HIS A 1 0.39 11.25 -9.19
CA HIS A 1 -0.56 11.00 -8.10
C HIS A 1 -0.12 9.85 -7.19
N TYR A 2 -0.04 8.60 -7.68
CA TYR A 2 0.41 7.43 -6.91
C TYR A 2 1.69 7.64 -6.09
N LYS A 3 2.76 8.16 -6.72
CA LYS A 3 4.04 8.46 -6.04
C LYS A 3 3.91 9.47 -4.88
N ALA A 4 2.95 10.41 -4.96
CA ALA A 4 2.71 11.37 -3.89
C ALA A 4 1.97 10.72 -2.72
N VAL A 5 0.99 9.85 -3.01
CA VAL A 5 0.27 9.06 -2.01
C VAL A 5 1.22 8.11 -1.27
N CYS A 6 2.09 7.39 -1.98
CA CYS A 6 3.08 6.51 -1.33
C CYS A 6 4.04 7.30 -0.42
N ARG A 7 4.46 8.51 -0.82
CA ARG A 7 5.32 9.36 0.00
C ARG A 7 4.61 9.86 1.26
N ALA A 8 3.36 10.29 1.14
CA ALA A 8 2.55 10.71 2.28
C ALA A 8 2.33 9.53 3.26
N PHE A 9 1.98 8.36 2.75
CA PHE A 9 1.78 7.15 3.56
C PHE A 9 3.05 6.72 4.31
N VAL A 10 4.21 6.73 3.65
CA VAL A 10 5.49 6.42 4.31
C VAL A 10 5.85 7.47 5.36
N ALA A 11 5.60 8.75 5.09
CA ALA A 11 5.84 9.82 6.06
C ALA A 11 4.96 9.67 7.31
N GLU A 12 3.67 9.40 7.13
CA GLU A 12 2.73 9.14 8.24
C GLU A 12 3.13 7.88 9.04
N ALA A 13 3.56 6.81 8.37
CA ALA A 13 4.02 5.59 9.04
C ALA A 13 5.28 5.82 9.91
N LEU A 14 6.22 6.63 9.43
CA LEU A 14 7.43 7.02 10.19
C LEU A 14 7.09 7.96 11.36
N GLU A 15 6.16 8.89 11.16
CA GLU A 15 5.70 9.76 12.25
C GLU A 15 5.04 8.93 13.37
N LEU A 16 4.18 7.98 13.00
CA LEU A 16 3.57 7.04 13.95
C LEU A 16 4.61 6.17 14.65
N SER A 17 5.61 5.64 13.95
CA SER A 17 6.63 4.79 14.58
C SER A 17 7.46 5.57 15.61
N THR A 18 7.87 6.80 15.27
CA THR A 18 8.62 7.66 16.20
C THR A 18 7.75 8.14 17.37
N PHE A 19 6.44 8.33 17.16
CA PHE A 19 5.50 8.61 18.24
C PHE A 19 5.37 7.41 19.20
N LEU A 20 5.18 6.20 18.67
CA LEU A 20 5.08 4.97 19.47
C LEU A 20 6.36 4.70 20.25
N GLU A 21 7.53 4.96 19.67
CA GLU A 21 8.82 4.83 20.37
C GLU A 21 8.89 5.80 21.56
N LYS A 22 8.48 7.06 21.38
CA LYS A 22 8.46 8.07 22.47
C LYS A 22 7.47 7.73 23.59
N VAL A 23 6.29 7.22 23.25
CA VAL A 23 5.27 6.80 24.23
C VAL A 23 5.71 5.52 24.95
N GLY A 24 6.21 4.54 24.21
CA GLY A 24 6.68 3.27 24.74
C GLY A 24 7.87 3.43 25.67
N THR A 25 8.84 4.26 25.34
CA THR A 25 10.06 4.40 26.16
C THR A 25 9.90 5.28 27.39
N ARG A 26 9.00 6.28 27.40
CA ARG A 26 8.90 7.25 28.51
C ARG A 26 7.78 6.98 29.50
N GLN A 27 6.64 6.47 29.05
CA GLN A 27 5.54 6.13 29.96
C GLN A 27 5.66 4.70 30.51
N ILE A 28 6.06 3.72 29.70
CA ILE A 28 6.06 2.31 30.12
C ILE A 28 7.21 2.05 31.10
N THR A 29 8.42 2.55 30.84
CA THR A 29 9.59 2.30 31.70
C THR A 29 9.41 2.82 33.13
N LYS A 30 8.88 4.04 33.30
CA LYS A 30 8.57 4.61 34.63
C LYS A 30 7.45 3.85 35.34
N VAL A 31 6.38 3.53 34.61
CA VAL A 31 5.26 2.78 35.15
C VAL A 31 5.69 1.37 35.54
N GLU A 32 6.62 0.75 34.81
CA GLU A 32 7.05 -0.62 35.03
C GLU A 32 7.99 -0.76 36.25
N ASP A 33 8.87 0.20 36.51
CA ASP A 33 9.68 0.20 37.74
C ASP A 33 8.84 0.51 38.98
N ASP A 34 7.89 1.45 38.90
CA ASP A 34 6.95 1.72 39.98
C ASP A 34 6.01 0.52 40.22
N LEU A 35 5.54 -0.16 39.16
CA LEU A 35 4.67 -1.34 39.26
C LEU A 35 5.39 -2.57 39.85
N LYS A 36 6.70 -2.73 39.62
CA LYS A 36 7.51 -3.83 40.19
C LYS A 36 7.67 -3.72 41.71
N THR A 37 7.55 -2.52 42.27
CA THR A 37 7.67 -2.28 43.72
C THR A 37 6.33 -2.28 44.46
N LEU A 38 5.21 -2.37 43.74
CA LEU A 38 3.87 -2.34 44.32
C LEU A 38 3.42 -3.70 44.89
N ASN A 39 2.86 -3.68 46.09
CA ASN A 39 2.22 -4.85 46.71
C ASN A 39 0.94 -5.24 45.93
N PHE A 40 0.58 -6.52 45.93
CA PHE A 40 -0.58 -7.08 45.21
C PHE A 40 -1.90 -6.34 45.54
N ASN A 41 -2.04 -5.86 46.77
CA ASN A 41 -3.22 -5.13 47.23
C ASN A 41 -3.35 -3.73 46.60
N ASP A 42 -2.22 -3.07 46.35
CA ASP A 42 -2.18 -1.76 45.70
C ASP A 42 -2.42 -1.89 44.19
N TRP A 43 -1.91 -2.97 43.59
CA TRP A 43 -2.23 -3.37 42.22
C TRP A 43 -3.73 -3.57 42.01
N ALA A 44 -4.40 -4.29 42.90
CA ALA A 44 -5.84 -4.50 42.82
C ALA A 44 -6.62 -3.17 42.89
N ARG A 45 -6.18 -2.24 43.75
CA ARG A 45 -6.80 -0.89 43.87
C ARG A 45 -6.62 -0.07 42.61
N LEU A 46 -5.42 -0.03 42.03
CA LEU A 46 -5.14 0.66 40.76
C LEU A 46 -5.95 0.06 39.61
N TRP A 47 -6.02 -1.27 39.52
CA TRP A 47 -6.79 -1.95 38.48
C TRP A 47 -8.28 -1.61 38.55
N VAL A 48 -8.86 -1.62 39.75
CA VAL A 48 -10.26 -1.20 39.97
C VAL A 48 -10.48 0.27 39.56
N GLN A 49 -9.50 1.15 39.80
CA GLN A 49 -9.57 2.54 39.37
C GLN A 49 -9.55 2.68 37.85
N VAL A 50 -8.65 1.98 37.15
CA VAL A 50 -8.61 1.95 35.68
C VAL A 50 -9.92 1.44 35.10
N ILE A 51 -10.43 0.32 35.61
CA ILE A 51 -11.70 -0.26 35.13
C ILE A 51 -12.89 0.69 35.38
N ARG A 52 -12.89 1.40 36.51
CA ARG A 52 -13.93 2.39 36.82
C ARG A 52 -13.93 3.53 35.80
N GLU A 53 -12.77 4.08 35.48
CA GLU A 53 -12.66 5.18 34.50
C GLU A 53 -12.97 4.71 33.07
N LEU A 54 -12.59 3.48 32.70
CA LEU A 54 -12.99 2.90 31.42
C LEU A 54 -14.51 2.72 31.30
N ARG A 55 -15.18 2.28 32.38
CA ARG A 55 -16.66 2.15 32.41
C ARG A 55 -17.38 3.50 32.37
N ARG A 56 -16.77 4.56 32.88
CA ARG A 56 -17.28 5.94 32.75
C ARG A 56 -17.23 6.45 31.31
N GLY A 57 -16.47 5.77 30.45
CA GLY A 57 -16.37 6.04 29.03
C GLY A 57 -15.15 6.92 28.73
N VAL A 58 -14.31 6.45 27.80
CA VAL A 58 -13.22 7.26 27.25
C VAL A 58 -13.77 8.03 26.06
N GLN A 59 -13.73 9.36 26.16
CA GLN A 59 -14.04 10.23 25.03
C GLN A 59 -12.90 10.10 24.02
N LEU A 60 -13.07 9.24 23.02
CA LEU A 60 -12.16 9.20 21.88
C LEU A 60 -12.22 10.55 21.17
N LYS A 61 -11.05 11.15 20.92
CA LYS A 61 -10.97 12.38 20.14
C LYS A 61 -11.69 12.11 18.81
N LYS A 62 -12.76 12.86 18.55
CA LYS A 62 -13.47 12.79 17.27
C LYS A 62 -12.50 13.21 16.18
N VAL A 63 -11.87 12.23 15.54
CA VAL A 63 -11.09 12.46 14.33
C VAL A 63 -12.12 12.82 13.28
N CYS A 64 -12.22 14.11 12.94
CA CYS A 64 -12.86 14.49 11.70
C CYS A 64 -11.99 13.90 10.59
N TYR A 65 -12.38 12.73 10.09
CA TYR A 65 -11.95 12.28 8.79
C TYR A 65 -12.52 13.27 7.78
N THR A 66 -11.84 14.41 7.59
CA THR A 66 -11.96 15.16 6.35
C THR A 66 -11.29 14.31 5.29
N ARG A 67 -11.97 13.22 4.91
CA ARG A 67 -11.81 12.65 3.59
C ARG A 67 -12.24 13.79 2.69
N LYS A 68 -11.29 14.64 2.28
CA LYS A 68 -11.51 15.54 1.16
C LYS A 68 -12.13 14.63 0.09
N PRO A 69 -13.37 14.88 -0.35
CA PRO A 69 -13.97 14.05 -1.37
C PRO A 69 -12.99 14.12 -2.53
N ILE A 70 -12.28 13.02 -2.79
CA ILE A 70 -11.59 12.93 -4.06
C ILE A 70 -12.73 12.58 -4.99
N GLU A 71 -13.35 13.62 -5.54
CA GLU A 71 -14.27 13.53 -6.66
C GLU A 71 -13.48 12.94 -7.81
N TYR A 72 -13.40 11.62 -7.85
CA TYR A 72 -13.22 10.95 -9.11
C TYR A 72 -14.64 10.77 -9.64
N GLU A 73 -14.93 11.38 -10.78
CA GLU A 73 -16.18 11.16 -11.52
C GLU A 73 -16.47 9.66 -11.71
N LEU A 74 -15.44 8.82 -11.63
CA LEU A 74 -15.50 7.37 -11.65
C LEU A 74 -14.57 6.76 -10.59
N THR A 75 -15.07 5.78 -9.84
CA THR A 75 -14.27 4.90 -8.98
C THR A 75 -13.19 4.17 -9.79
N PRO A 76 -12.08 3.72 -9.17
CA PRO A 76 -11.05 2.95 -9.88
C PRO A 76 -11.59 1.70 -10.60
N TYR A 77 -12.65 1.09 -10.06
CA TYR A 77 -13.38 0.00 -10.72
C TYR A 77 -14.07 0.48 -12.00
N GLU A 78 -14.78 1.59 -11.95
CA GLU A 78 -15.48 2.15 -13.11
C GLU A 78 -14.51 2.60 -14.21
N ILE A 79 -13.37 3.18 -13.84
CA ILE A 79 -12.28 3.50 -14.78
C ILE A 79 -11.78 2.23 -15.48
N LEU A 80 -11.54 1.15 -14.71
CA LEU A 80 -11.12 -0.14 -15.27
C LEU A 80 -12.18 -0.73 -16.20
N MET A 81 -13.44 -0.71 -15.77
CA MET A 81 -14.56 -1.22 -16.57
C MET A 81 -14.72 -0.42 -17.86
N ASP A 82 -14.47 0.90 -17.83
CA ASP A 82 -14.49 1.75 -19.02
C ASP A 82 -13.32 1.46 -19.96
N ASP A 83 -12.11 1.27 -19.44
CA ASP A 83 -10.94 0.88 -20.24
C ASP A 83 -11.14 -0.48 -20.92
N ILE A 84 -11.79 -1.44 -20.26
CA ILE A 84 -12.16 -2.74 -20.83
C ILE A 84 -13.22 -2.57 -21.94
N ARG A 85 -14.31 -1.84 -21.66
CA ARG A 85 -15.40 -1.57 -22.63
C ARG A 85 -14.89 -0.84 -23.87
N SER A 86 -14.05 0.18 -23.66
CA SER A 86 -13.44 1.00 -24.71
C SER A 86 -12.22 0.35 -25.37
N ARG A 87 -11.84 -0.86 -24.94
CA ARG A 87 -10.67 -1.61 -25.42
C ARG A 87 -9.38 -0.78 -25.41
N ARG A 88 -9.18 0.03 -24.38
CA ARG A 88 -7.99 0.89 -24.18
C ARG A 88 -6.78 0.09 -23.71
N TYR A 89 -6.46 -0.98 -24.41
CA TYR A 89 -5.34 -1.86 -24.13
C TYR A 89 -4.61 -2.25 -25.42
N LYS A 90 -3.30 -2.48 -25.32
CA LYS A 90 -2.48 -2.98 -26.43
C LYS A 90 -2.07 -4.42 -26.13
N LEU A 91 -2.74 -5.38 -26.77
CA LEU A 91 -2.37 -6.80 -26.65
C LEU A 91 -1.20 -7.13 -27.57
N ASN A 92 -0.25 -7.91 -27.04
CA ASN A 92 0.73 -8.58 -27.87
C ASN A 92 0.03 -9.72 -28.63
N LYS A 93 0.11 -9.71 -29.96
CA LYS A 93 -0.48 -10.76 -30.79
C LYS A 93 0.36 -12.03 -30.66
N VAL A 94 -0.18 -13.03 -29.99
CA VAL A 94 0.39 -14.38 -29.95
C VAL A 94 -0.43 -15.26 -30.90
N MET A 95 0.25 -16.08 -31.71
CA MET A 95 -0.39 -16.92 -32.74
C MET A 95 -1.16 -18.07 -32.08
N VAL A 96 -2.44 -18.25 -32.38
CA VAL A 96 -3.26 -19.34 -31.81
C VAL A 96 -3.50 -20.49 -32.82
N ASP A 97 -3.40 -20.26 -34.13
CA ASP A 97 -3.70 -21.27 -35.16
C ASP A 97 -2.55 -21.53 -36.16
N GLY A 98 -1.29 -21.34 -35.74
CA GLY A 98 -0.11 -21.81 -36.50
C GLY A 98 0.19 -21.11 -37.84
N ARG A 99 -0.49 -20.02 -38.22
CA ARG A 99 -0.13 -19.23 -39.42
C ARG A 99 0.65 -17.97 -39.07
N ILE A 100 1.87 -17.87 -39.58
CA ILE A 100 2.79 -16.73 -39.41
C ILE A 100 2.18 -15.48 -40.09
N PRO A 101 2.04 -14.34 -39.38
CA PRO A 101 1.70 -13.07 -40.02
C PRO A 101 2.70 -12.73 -41.13
N HIS A 102 2.23 -12.48 -42.36
CA HIS A 102 3.08 -12.26 -43.55
C HIS A 102 4.21 -11.23 -43.35
N LYS A 103 4.01 -10.23 -42.48
CA LYS A 103 5.02 -9.23 -42.12
C LYS A 103 6.23 -9.84 -41.39
N LEU A 104 6.02 -10.82 -40.52
CA LEU A 104 7.10 -11.53 -39.82
C LEU A 104 7.86 -12.47 -40.77
N LYS A 105 7.19 -13.09 -41.73
CA LYS A 105 7.85 -13.94 -42.75
C LYS A 105 8.83 -13.15 -43.62
N LYS A 106 8.47 -11.93 -44.03
CA LYS A 106 9.36 -11.05 -44.80
C LYS A 106 10.59 -10.64 -43.98
N MET A 107 10.39 -10.30 -42.70
CA MET A 107 11.50 -9.93 -41.81
C MET A 107 12.44 -11.12 -41.53
N LEU A 108 11.87 -12.31 -41.28
CA LEU A 108 12.66 -13.52 -41.05
C LEU A 108 13.41 -13.96 -42.31
N MET A 109 12.80 -13.86 -43.49
CA MET A 109 13.50 -14.12 -44.76
C MET A 109 14.58 -13.07 -45.04
N GLN A 110 14.34 -11.79 -44.74
CA GLN A 110 15.34 -10.73 -44.90
C GLN A 110 16.53 -10.94 -43.94
N SER A 111 16.28 -11.33 -42.68
CA SER A 111 17.34 -11.64 -41.72
C SER A 111 18.10 -12.92 -42.09
N PHE A 112 17.42 -13.92 -42.66
CA PHE A 112 18.06 -15.15 -43.13
C PHE A 112 18.94 -14.87 -44.36
N TRP A 113 18.45 -14.09 -45.33
CA TRP A 113 19.22 -13.68 -46.51
C TRP A 113 20.46 -12.85 -46.13
N ASN A 114 20.31 -11.89 -45.21
CA ASN A 114 21.42 -11.08 -44.70
C ASN A 114 22.46 -11.90 -43.92
N SER A 115 22.08 -13.06 -43.37
CA SER A 115 22.97 -13.95 -42.63
C SER A 115 23.58 -15.07 -43.49
N SER A 116 23.12 -15.25 -44.73
CA SER A 116 23.62 -16.24 -45.69
C SER A 116 24.48 -15.63 -46.81
N ASP A 117 24.69 -14.32 -46.81
CA ASP A 117 25.61 -13.65 -47.73
C ASP A 117 27.07 -13.80 -47.24
N PRO A 118 27.93 -14.60 -47.89
CA PRO A 118 29.30 -14.85 -47.42
C PRO A 118 30.27 -13.70 -47.76
N GLY A 119 29.77 -12.54 -48.21
CA GLY A 119 30.56 -11.49 -48.87
C GLY A 119 30.80 -10.21 -48.06
N ARG A 120 30.86 -10.23 -46.73
CA ARG A 120 31.25 -9.04 -45.94
C ARG A 120 32.24 -9.38 -44.83
N HIS A 121 33.48 -9.62 -45.24
CA HIS A 121 34.68 -9.25 -44.47
C HIS A 121 35.13 -7.85 -44.92
#